data_AF-A0A2K2G0X1-F1
#
_entry.id   AF-A0A2K2G0X1-F1
#
_cell.length_a   1.000
_cell.length_b   1.000
_cell.length_c   1.000
_cell.angle_alpha   90.00
_cell.angle_beta   90.00
_cell.angle_gamma   90.00
#
_symmetry.space_group_name_H-M   'P 1'
#
loop_
_entity.id
_entity.type
_entity.pdbx_description
1 polymer ?
#
loop_
_entity_poly.entity_id
_entity_poly.type
_entity_poly.pdbx_seq_one_letter_code
_entity_poly.pdbx_strand_id
1 'polypeptide(L)'
;MPIADLPPEPPAMAAPLFDLAQMPQDEGVDLRAIKPRCPVGRPGEIVVCATNPEKERMRPLPDTYETAEGLPRAQLGLSENETIGVDLEAATLGGGQVSNRAMVRYKLKF
;
A
#
# COMPACT_ATOMS: atom_id res chain seq x y z
N MET A 1 25.59 -63.95 32.10
CA MET A 1 25.28 -63.23 30.84
C MET A 1 25.75 -61.80 31.04
N PRO A 2 26.67 -61.27 30.22
CA PRO A 2 27.19 -59.92 30.39
C PRO A 2 26.19 -58.86 29.89
N ILE A 3 26.24 -57.69 30.51
CA ILE A 3 25.40 -56.52 30.26
C ILE A 3 25.86 -55.85 28.96
N ALA A 4 24.91 -55.46 28.11
CA ALA A 4 25.13 -54.88 26.79
C ALA A 4 25.96 -53.57 26.84
N ASP A 5 26.86 -53.43 25.87
CA ASP A 5 27.65 -52.23 25.56
C ASP A 5 26.74 -51.00 25.41
N LEU A 6 27.04 -49.93 26.14
CA LEU A 6 26.41 -48.62 25.92
C LEU A 6 27.02 -47.96 24.67
N PRO A 7 26.20 -47.30 23.82
CA PRO A 7 26.70 -46.61 22.64
C PRO A 7 27.61 -45.43 23.02
N PRO A 8 28.60 -45.09 22.18
CA PRO A 8 29.54 -44.00 22.46
C PRO A 8 28.85 -42.64 22.47
N GLU A 9 29.26 -41.76 23.38
CA GLU A 9 28.75 -40.39 23.45
C GLU A 9 29.10 -39.60 22.17
N PRO A 10 28.15 -38.82 21.62
CA PRO A 10 28.39 -38.01 20.45
C PRO A 10 29.37 -36.86 20.73
N PRO A 11 30.13 -36.41 19.72
CA PRO A 11 31.10 -35.34 19.90
C PRO A 11 30.41 -34.02 20.28
N ALA A 12 30.86 -33.40 21.37
CA ALA A 12 30.38 -32.09 21.79
C ALA A 12 30.86 -31.02 20.79
N MET A 13 29.95 -30.49 19.97
CA MET A 13 30.23 -29.32 19.15
C MET A 13 30.15 -28.08 20.05
N ALA A 14 31.31 -27.47 20.33
CA ALA A 14 31.36 -26.19 21.02
C ALA A 14 30.84 -25.09 20.08
N ALA A 15 29.73 -24.44 20.45
CA ALA A 15 29.29 -23.25 19.77
C ALA A 15 30.33 -22.14 19.98
N PRO A 16 30.70 -21.36 18.94
CA PRO A 16 31.60 -20.23 19.13
C PRO A 16 30.96 -19.24 20.11
N LEU A 17 31.72 -18.84 21.13
CA LEU A 17 31.29 -17.81 22.07
C LEU A 17 31.08 -16.52 21.28
N PHE A 18 29.87 -15.96 21.34
CA PHE A 18 29.56 -14.69 20.71
C PHE A 18 30.35 -13.57 21.41
N ASP A 19 31.33 -13.01 20.70
CA ASP A 19 32.20 -11.95 21.20
C ASP A 19 31.71 -10.59 20.70
N LEU A 20 31.19 -9.79 21.65
CA LEU A 20 30.68 -8.44 21.39
C LEU A 20 31.75 -7.48 20.86
N ALA A 21 33.04 -7.77 21.09
CA ALA A 21 34.13 -6.94 20.57
C ALA A 21 34.33 -7.08 19.05
N GLN A 22 33.76 -8.12 18.44
CA GLN A 22 33.84 -8.37 16.99
C GLN A 22 32.65 -7.78 16.22
N MET A 23 31.71 -7.13 16.92
CA MET A 23 30.66 -6.40 16.23
C MET A 23 31.25 -5.17 15.52
N PRO A 24 30.84 -4.91 14.27
CA PRO A 24 31.18 -3.65 13.62
C PRO A 24 30.67 -2.50 14.49
N GLN A 25 31.59 -1.65 14.94
CA GLN A 25 31.23 -0.39 15.59
C GLN A 25 30.68 0.51 14.49
N ASP A 26 29.35 0.64 14.41
CA ASP A 26 28.71 1.57 13.49
C ASP A 26 29.29 2.98 13.73
N GLU A 27 29.90 3.54 12.68
CA GLU A 27 30.34 4.92 12.68
C GLU A 27 29.11 5.81 12.86
N GLY A 28 28.96 6.35 14.08
CA GLY A 28 28.11 7.47 14.43
C GLY A 28 26.79 7.56 13.68
N VAL A 29 25.79 6.76 14.07
CA VAL A 29 24.41 7.01 13.63
C VAL A 29 24.03 8.42 14.08
N ASP A 30 23.78 9.32 13.12
CA ASP A 30 23.27 10.66 13.41
C ASP A 30 21.80 10.53 13.86
N LEU A 31 21.62 10.31 15.17
CA LEU A 31 20.32 10.17 15.83
C LEU A 31 19.62 11.52 16.02
N ARG A 32 19.80 12.47 15.10
CA ARG A 32 19.03 13.72 15.11
C ARG A 32 17.55 13.39 14.86
N ALA A 33 16.83 13.22 15.96
CA ALA A 33 15.39 13.14 15.96
C ALA A 33 14.84 14.43 15.33
N ILE A 34 14.32 14.30 14.11
CA ILE A 34 13.64 15.40 13.43
C ILE A 34 12.41 15.72 14.26
N LYS A 35 12.43 16.86 14.98
CA LYS A 35 11.27 17.31 15.74
C LYS A 35 10.14 17.64 14.75
N PRO A 36 9.03 16.90 14.75
CA PRO A 36 7.92 17.20 13.85
C PRO A 36 7.38 18.60 14.17
N ARG A 37 7.03 19.36 13.12
CA ARG A 37 6.43 20.70 13.23
C ARG A 37 4.95 20.60 13.63
N CYS A 38 4.69 19.92 14.73
CA CYS A 38 3.35 19.76 15.27
C CYS A 38 2.89 21.02 16.01
N PRO A 39 1.60 21.39 15.89
CA PRO A 39 1.01 22.36 16.80
C PRO A 39 1.01 21.83 18.24
N VAL A 40 1.01 22.74 19.21
CA VAL A 40 0.96 22.39 20.64
C VAL A 40 -0.47 21.98 20.99
N GLY A 41 -0.64 20.77 21.53
CA GLY A 41 -1.94 20.26 21.99
C GLY A 41 -2.41 20.90 23.30
N ARG A 42 -3.72 20.88 23.53
CA ARG A 42 -4.34 21.31 24.79
C ARG A 42 -4.40 20.15 25.80
N PRO A 43 -4.61 20.42 27.10
CA PRO A 43 -4.80 19.35 28.10
C PRO A 43 -5.96 18.41 27.69
N GLY A 44 -5.70 17.10 27.64
CA GLY A 44 -6.67 16.09 27.21
C GLY A 44 -6.71 15.83 25.70
N GLU A 45 -5.86 16.48 24.91
CA GLU A 45 -5.79 16.31 23.45
C GLU A 45 -4.56 15.49 23.05
N ILE A 46 -4.73 14.57 22.10
CA ILE A 46 -3.63 13.89 21.43
C ILE A 46 -3.49 14.50 20.03
N VAL A 47 -2.38 15.21 19.80
CA VAL A 47 -2.07 15.80 18.49
C VAL A 47 -1.24 14.83 17.69
N VAL A 48 -1.77 14.37 16.55
CA VAL A 48 -1.08 13.51 15.59
C VAL A 48 -0.81 14.31 14.32
N CYS A 49 0.47 14.43 13.93
CA CYS A 49 0.86 15.12 12.71
C CYS A 49 1.60 14.19 11.77
N ALA A 50 1.50 14.47 10.48
CA ALA A 50 2.33 13.83 9.48
C ALA A 50 3.80 14.24 9.61
N THR A 51 4.70 13.37 9.18
CA THR A 51 6.15 13.63 9.12
C THR A 51 6.47 14.83 8.23
N ASN A 52 5.74 14.99 7.12
CA ASN A 52 5.81 16.18 6.26
C ASN A 52 4.38 16.70 5.99
N PRO A 53 3.96 17.80 6.65
CA PRO A 53 2.60 18.31 6.51
C PRO A 53 2.28 18.76 5.09
N GLU A 54 3.21 19.35 4.34
CA GLU A 54 2.92 19.86 2.99
C GLU A 54 2.70 18.73 1.98
N LYS A 55 3.43 17.62 2.14
CA LYS A 55 3.33 16.47 1.24
C LYS A 55 2.10 15.60 1.54
N GLU A 56 1.84 15.38 2.83
CA GLU A 56 0.82 14.44 3.29
C GLU A 56 -0.52 15.13 3.62
N ARG A 57 -0.61 16.46 3.41
CA ARG A 57 -1.88 17.19 3.53
C ARG A 57 -2.78 16.82 2.37
N MET A 58 -3.99 16.39 2.72
CA MET A 58 -5.09 16.24 1.78
C MET A 58 -5.28 17.56 1.05
N ARG A 59 -5.18 17.52 -0.29
CA ARG A 59 -5.51 18.68 -1.11
C ARG A 59 -6.99 19.00 -0.93
N PRO A 60 -7.38 20.28 -0.96
CA PRO A 60 -8.80 20.63 -1.02
C PRO A 60 -9.43 19.89 -2.20
N LEU A 61 -10.67 19.42 -2.01
CA LEU A 61 -11.43 18.87 -3.13
C LEU A 61 -11.58 19.99 -4.17
N PRO A 62 -11.42 19.70 -5.46
CA PRO A 62 -11.72 20.67 -6.49
C PRO A 62 -13.19 21.12 -6.37
N ASP A 63 -13.46 22.40 -6.60
CA ASP A 63 -14.81 22.97 -6.54
C ASP A 63 -15.76 22.37 -7.60
N THR A 64 -15.17 21.71 -8.60
CA THR A 64 -15.85 21.01 -9.68
C THR A 64 -15.50 19.53 -9.67
N TYR A 65 -16.53 18.69 -9.83
CA TYR A 65 -16.36 17.28 -10.16
C TYR A 65 -15.75 17.17 -11.56
N GLU A 66 -14.43 17.16 -11.65
CA GLU A 66 -13.73 16.75 -12.86
C GLU A 66 -13.79 15.23 -12.90
N THR A 67 -14.67 14.70 -13.75
CA THR A 67 -14.61 13.29 -14.11
C THR A 67 -13.25 13.10 -14.77
N ALA A 68 -12.28 12.53 -14.04
CA ALA A 68 -10.99 12.16 -14.60
C ALA A 68 -11.27 11.44 -15.91
N GLU A 69 -10.80 12.01 -17.02
CA GLU A 69 -11.14 11.65 -18.40
C GLU A 69 -11.51 10.17 -18.50
N GLY A 70 -12.82 9.91 -18.42
CA GLY A 70 -13.33 8.58 -18.60
C GLY A 70 -13.00 8.16 -20.02
N LEU A 71 -12.67 6.88 -20.19
CA LEU A 71 -12.54 6.31 -21.51
C LEU A 71 -13.75 6.68 -22.39
N PRO A 72 -13.54 6.88 -23.70
CA PRO A 72 -14.52 7.53 -24.55
C PRO A 72 -15.85 6.77 -24.54
N ARG A 73 -16.91 7.54 -24.29
CA ARG A 73 -18.31 7.08 -24.33
C ARG A 73 -19.01 7.76 -25.48
N ALA A 74 -19.55 6.95 -26.39
CA ALA A 74 -20.42 7.42 -27.46
C ALA A 74 -21.86 6.94 -27.17
N GLN A 75 -22.84 7.83 -27.27
CA GLN A 75 -24.25 7.49 -27.05
C GLN A 75 -25.11 8.08 -28.17
N LEU A 76 -26.02 7.27 -28.70
CA LEU A 76 -26.95 7.62 -29.76
C LEU A 76 -28.39 7.35 -29.29
N GLY A 77 -29.25 8.37 -29.37
CA GLY A 77 -30.69 8.18 -29.20
C GLY A 77 -31.29 7.53 -30.44
N LEU A 78 -31.97 6.39 -30.27
CA LEU A 78 -32.71 5.74 -31.36
C LEU A 78 -34.15 6.26 -31.43
N SER A 79 -34.73 6.56 -30.26
CA SER A 79 -36.05 7.19 -30.10
C SER A 79 -36.09 7.94 -28.76
N GLU A 80 -37.23 8.57 -28.40
CA GLU A 80 -37.40 9.22 -27.10
C GLU A 80 -37.20 8.24 -25.92
N ASN A 81 -37.50 6.96 -26.14
CA ASN A 81 -37.48 5.90 -25.14
C ASN A 81 -36.30 4.93 -25.29
N GLU A 82 -35.55 4.99 -26.39
CA GLU A 82 -34.47 4.04 -26.70
C GLU A 82 -33.13 4.71 -26.91
N THR A 83 -32.08 4.15 -26.32
CA THR A 83 -30.72 4.67 -26.46
C THR A 83 -29.72 3.53 -26.61
N ILE A 84 -28.84 3.63 -27.61
CA ILE A 84 -27.70 2.72 -27.79
C ILE A 84 -26.40 3.48 -27.49
N GLY A 85 -25.42 2.83 -26.88
CA GLY A 85 -24.13 3.43 -26.58
C GLY A 85 -22.99 2.43 -26.65
N VAL A 86 -21.79 2.95 -26.89
CA VAL A 86 -20.53 2.21 -26.85
C VAL A 86 -19.62 2.88 -25.84
N ASP A 87 -19.01 2.07 -24.99
CA ASP A 87 -18.16 2.53 -23.90
C ASP A 87 -16.85 1.75 -23.89
N LEU A 88 -15.74 2.45 -23.78
CA LEU A 88 -14.47 1.84 -23.45
C LEU A 88 -14.31 1.84 -21.92
N GLU A 89 -13.83 0.74 -21.34
CA GLU A 89 -13.56 0.61 -19.91
C GLU A 89 -12.16 0.00 -19.70
N ALA A 90 -11.41 0.50 -18.72
CA ALA A 90 -10.15 -0.07 -18.29
C ALA A 90 -10.28 -0.38 -16.80
N ALA A 91 -10.21 -1.67 -16.47
CA ALA A 91 -10.31 -2.15 -15.10
C ALA A 91 -9.00 -2.83 -14.70
N THR A 92 -8.48 -2.49 -13.52
CA THR A 92 -7.36 -3.20 -12.92
C THR A 92 -7.84 -4.53 -12.36
N LEU A 93 -7.15 -5.60 -12.77
CA LEU A 93 -7.33 -6.95 -12.25
C LEU A 93 -6.25 -7.23 -11.19
N GLY A 94 -6.51 -8.18 -10.30
CA GLY A 94 -5.54 -8.60 -9.29
C GLY A 94 -4.20 -8.99 -9.93
N GLY A 95 -3.09 -8.62 -9.28
CA GLY A 95 -1.74 -8.88 -9.80
C GLY A 95 -1.19 -7.82 -10.77
N GLY A 96 -1.80 -6.63 -10.84
CA GLY A 96 -1.29 -5.50 -11.63
C GLY A 96 -1.60 -5.58 -13.13
N GLN A 97 -2.47 -6.50 -13.53
CA GLN A 97 -2.94 -6.60 -14.92
C GLN A 97 -4.04 -5.57 -15.19
N VAL A 98 -4.08 -5.02 -16.40
CA VAL A 98 -5.13 -4.08 -16.84
C VAL A 98 -5.97 -4.75 -17.93
N SER A 99 -7.28 -4.78 -17.75
CA SER A 99 -8.25 -5.27 -18.73
C SER A 99 -8.92 -4.09 -19.41
N ASN A 100 -8.66 -3.94 -20.71
CA ASN A 100 -9.35 -2.99 -21.57
C ASN A 100 -10.55 -3.69 -22.23
N ARG A 101 -11.74 -3.09 -22.13
CA ARG A 101 -13.01 -3.64 -22.60
C ARG A 101 -13.73 -2.61 -23.46
N ALA A 102 -14.45 -3.11 -24.46
CA ALA A 102 -15.43 -2.33 -25.22
C ALA A 102 -16.82 -2.92 -24.92
N MET A 103 -17.72 -2.09 -24.41
CA MET A 103 -19.08 -2.48 -24.03
C MET A 103 -20.10 -1.80 -24.93
N VAL A 104 -21.13 -2.54 -25.33
CA VAL A 104 -22.31 -1.99 -26.02
C VAL A 104 -23.47 -1.99 -25.03
N ARG A 105 -24.10 -0.82 -24.83
CA ARG A 105 -25.23 -0.64 -23.91
C ARG A 105 -26.48 -0.27 -24.69
N TYR A 106 -27.59 -0.93 -24.38
CA TYR A 106 -28.92 -0.55 -24.85
C TYR A 106 -29.79 -0.19 -23.63
N LYS A 107 -30.46 0.95 -23.68
CA LYS A 107 -31.32 1.46 -22.61
C LYS A 107 -32.72 1.71 -23.16
N LEU A 108 -33.71 1.09 -22.52
CA LEU A 108 -35.14 1.32 -22.73
C LEU A 108 -35.70 2.06 -21.52
N LYS A 109 -36.35 3.20 -21.74
CA LYS A 109 -37.12 3.93 -20.72
C LYS A 109 -38.58 3.47 -20.78
N PHE A 110 -39.17 3.23 -19.62
CA PHE A 110 -40.58 2.87 -19.43
C PHE A 110 -41.33 4.01 -18.73
#